data_AF-A0A2E2M7A5-F1
#
_entry.id   AF-A0A2E2M7A5-F1
#
_cell.length_a   1.000
_cell.length_b   1.000
_cell.length_c   1.000
_cell.angle_alpha   90.00
_cell.angle_beta   90.00
_cell.angle_gamma   90.00
#
_symmetry.space_group_name_H-M   'P 1'
#
loop_
_entity.id
_entity.type
_entity.pdbx_description
1 polymer ?
#
loop_
_entity_poly.entity_id
_entity_poly.type
_entity_poly.pdbx_seq_one_letter_code
_entity_poly.pdbx_strand_id
1 'polypeptide(L)' 'MKAVILAGGLGSRLPEEPHIKPTPMVEIAGRPILWH' A
#
# COMPACT_ATOMS: atom_id res chain seq x y z
N MET A 1 -22.15 -5.90 7.59
CA MET A 1 -21.82 -4.63 6.87
C MET A 1 -20.75 -4.90 5.85
N LYS A 2 -20.69 -4.12 4.77
CA LYS A 2 -19.62 -4.18 3.75
C LYS A 2 -18.72 -2.96 3.90
N ALA A 3 -17.42 -3.15 3.66
CA ALA A 3 -16.43 -2.08 3.65
C ALA A 3 -15.64 -2.14 2.32
N VAL A 4 -15.02 -1.01 1.96
CA VAL A 4 -14.18 -0.87 0.77
C VAL A 4 -12.87 -0.22 1.18
N ILE A 5 -11.76 -0.73 0.66
CA ILE A 5 -10.43 -0.16 0.85
C ILE A 5 -10.03 0.56 -0.44
N LEU A 6 -9.71 1.85 -0.35
CA LEU A 6 -9.17 2.62 -1.47
C LEU A 6 -7.67 2.36 -1.60
N ALA A 7 -7.32 1.40 -2.44
CA ALA A 7 -5.94 0.96 -2.67
C ALA A 7 -5.34 1.52 -4.00
N GLY A 8 -5.87 2.64 -4.49
CA GLY A 8 -5.38 3.33 -5.69
C GLY A 8 -4.46 4.52 -5.37
N GLY A 9 -3.93 5.16 -6.41
CA GLY A 9 -3.04 6.32 -6.29
C GLY A 9 -1.56 5.98 -6.54
N LEU A 10 -0.77 6.98 -6.95
CA LEU A 10 0.61 6.80 -7.44
C LEU A 10 1.65 6.59 -6.31
N GLY A 11 1.31 6.90 -5.06
CA GLY A 11 2.25 6.76 -3.96
C GLY A 11 3.43 7.73 -4.00
N SER A 12 3.31 8.89 -4.67
CA SER A 12 4.41 9.82 -4.98
C SER A 12 5.12 10.46 -3.79
N ARG A 13 4.63 10.24 -2.56
CA ARG A 13 5.27 10.68 -1.31
C ARG A 13 6.10 9.58 -0.64
N LEU A 14 6.03 8.36 -1.17
CA LEU A 14 6.91 7.26 -0.80
C LEU A 14 8.00 7.18 -1.88
N PRO A 15 9.25 7.54 -1.54
CA PRO A 15 10.30 7.80 -2.53
C PRO A 15 10.79 6.55 -3.27
N GLU A 16 10.72 5.36 -2.66
CA GLU A 16 11.44 4.17 -3.17
C GLU A 16 10.53 2.97 -3.51
N GLU A 17 9.37 2.79 -2.88
CA GLU A 17 8.53 1.61 -3.14
C GLU A 17 7.74 1.58 -4.47
N PRO A 18 7.18 2.68 -5.02
CA PRO A 18 6.18 2.57 -6.10
C PRO A 18 6.74 2.11 -7.45
N HIS A 19 8.07 2.16 -7.65
CA HIS A 19 8.72 1.64 -8.86
C HIS A 19 8.83 0.10 -8.85
N ILE A 20 8.82 -0.51 -7.67
CA ILE A 20 9.08 -1.95 -7.47
C ILE A 20 7.79 -2.67 -7.05
N LYS A 21 6.97 -2.06 -6.19
CA LYS A 21 5.70 -2.62 -5.70
C LYS A 21 4.65 -1.51 -5.46
N PRO A 22 3.36 -1.76 -5.72
CA PRO A 22 2.30 -0.81 -5.39
C PRO A 22 2.30 -0.44 -3.90
N THR A 23 1.97 0.82 -3.55
CA THR A 23 1.87 1.28 -2.15
C THR A 23 1.04 0.37 -1.23
N PRO A 24 -0.11 -0.21 -1.65
CA PRO A 24 -0.88 -1.14 -0.81
C PRO A 24 -0.14 -2.44 -0.46
N MET A 25 0.97 -2.74 -1.13
CA MET A 25 1.77 -3.94 -0.93
C MET A 25 3.06 -3.68 -0.14
N VAL A 26 3.30 -2.44 0.31
CA VAL A 26 4.46 -2.08 1.14
C VAL A 26 4.37 -2.79 2.48
N GLU A 27 5.49 -3.36 2.94
CA GLU A 27 5.52 -4.12 4.19
C GLU A 27 5.68 -3.20 5.40
N ILE A 28 4.81 -3.42 6.41
CA ILE A 28 4.90 -2.84 7.74
C ILE A 28 4.90 -4.01 8.72
N ALA A 29 5.97 -4.12 9.52
CA ALA A 29 6.17 -5.21 10.48
C ALA A 29 6.03 -6.62 9.86
N GLY A 30 6.54 -6.81 8.64
CA GLY A 30 6.54 -8.10 7.93
C GLY A 30 5.20 -8.49 7.31
N ARG A 31 4.23 -7.58 7.20
CA ARG A 31 2.96 -7.79 6.49
C ARG A 31 2.64 -6.60 5.59
N PRO A 32 1.96 -6.78 4.44
CA PRO A 32 1.54 -5.67 3.60
C PRO A 32 0.66 -4.67 4.35
N ILE A 33 0.74 -3.37 4.01
CA ILE A 33 -0.07 -2.32 4.65
C ILE A 33 -1.58 -2.61 4.58
N LEU A 34 -2.05 -3.29 3.53
CA LEU A 34 -3.45 -3.75 3.39
C LEU A 34 -3.94 -4.69 4.51
N TRP A 35 -3.05 -5.28 5.30
CA TRP A 35 -3.40 -6.15 6.43
C TRP A 35 -3.76 -5.38 7.70
N HIS A 36 -3.39 -4.11 7.77
CA HIS A 36 -3.63 -3.22 8.91
C HIS A 36 -4.88 -2.39 8.66
#